data_AF-A0A6L7YEK4-F1
#
_entry.id   AF-A0A6L7YEK4-F1
#
_cell.length_a   1.000
_cell.length_b   1.000
_cell.length_c   1.000
_cell.angle_alpha   90.00
_cell.angle_beta   90.00
_cell.angle_gamma   90.00
#
_symmetry.space_group_name_H-M   'P 1'
#
loop_
_entity.id
_entity.type
_entity.pdbx_description
1 polymer ?
#
loop_
_entity_poly.entity_id
_entity_poly.type
_entity_poly.pdbx_seq_one_letter_code
_entity_poly.pdbx_strand_id
1 'polypeptide(L)'
;MTTNPDTAALRARLEASRAALLDAIARLTEQDFASDLGDGQSVVETLADLAAGERATAAEVGGEAAVLPGRESTATLAPQAVHDLAGARFETLRVLDAIEGSEQSDDVALAAIAATAGREEAAAGRIRERFATD
;
A
#
# COMPACT_ATOMS: atom_id res chain seq x y z
N MET A 1 -16.10 16.44 17.51
CA MET A 1 -16.26 15.68 16.26
C MET A 1 -16.37 14.21 16.62
N THR A 2 -17.47 13.57 16.25
CA THR A 2 -17.62 12.11 16.34
C THR A 2 -16.98 11.50 15.10
N THR A 3 -15.95 10.69 15.27
CA THR A 3 -15.30 9.94 14.19
C THR A 3 -16.31 9.02 13.50
N ASN A 4 -16.32 9.01 12.17
CA ASN A 4 -17.16 8.09 11.41
C ASN A 4 -16.66 6.65 11.64
N PRO A 5 -17.53 5.71 12.08
CA PRO A 5 -17.10 4.34 12.39
C PRO A 5 -16.49 3.61 11.18
N ASP A 6 -16.93 3.91 9.96
CA ASP A 6 -16.43 3.27 8.74
C ASP A 6 -15.01 3.73 8.41
N THR A 7 -14.73 5.03 8.57
CA THR A 7 -13.37 5.57 8.37
C THR A 7 -12.42 5.13 9.48
N ALA A 8 -12.89 5.01 10.72
CA ALA A 8 -12.10 4.45 11.83
C ALA A 8 -11.72 2.99 11.59
N ALA A 9 -12.69 2.15 11.20
CA ALA A 9 -12.45 0.74 10.91
C ALA A 9 -11.48 0.58 9.73
N LEU A 10 -11.64 1.40 8.69
CA LEU A 10 -10.75 1.41 7.54
C LEU A 10 -9.33 1.85 7.92
N ARG A 11 -9.17 2.90 8.75
CA ARG A 11 -7.85 3.34 9.24
C ARG A 11 -7.14 2.20 9.99
N ALA A 12 -7.85 1.53 10.90
CA ALA A 12 -7.30 0.38 11.63
C ALA A 12 -6.89 -0.77 10.69
N ARG A 13 -7.68 -1.04 9.64
CA ARG A 13 -7.33 -2.06 8.64
C ARG A 13 -6.08 -1.70 7.85
N LEU A 14 -5.95 -0.45 7.39
CA LEU A 14 -4.78 0.03 6.64
C LEU A 14 -3.50 -0.02 7.49
N GLU A 15 -3.61 0.27 8.80
CA GLU A 15 -2.50 0.12 9.73
C GLU A 15 -2.11 -1.35 9.91
N ALA A 16 -3.10 -2.22 10.10
CA ALA A 16 -2.86 -3.65 10.26
C ALA A 16 -2.24 -4.29 9.01
N SER A 17 -2.72 -3.94 7.81
CA SER A 17 -2.18 -4.45 6.54
C SER A 17 -0.73 -3.98 6.33
N ARG A 18 -0.44 -2.71 6.61
CA ARG A 18 0.94 -2.18 6.52
C ARG A 18 1.86 -2.86 7.53
N ALA A 19 1.41 -3.03 8.77
CA ALA A 19 2.18 -3.72 9.79
C ALA A 19 2.48 -5.17 9.39
N ALA A 20 1.49 -5.88 8.83
CA ALA A 20 1.67 -7.24 8.34
C ALA A 20 2.65 -7.31 7.17
N LEU A 21 2.63 -6.34 6.26
CA LEU A 21 3.60 -6.27 5.15
C LEU A 21 5.02 -5.99 5.65
N LEU A 22 5.17 -5.02 6.56
CA LEU A 22 6.47 -4.67 7.15
C LEU A 22 7.07 -5.83 7.94
N ASP A 23 6.25 -6.55 8.71
CA ASP A 23 6.65 -7.76 9.41
C ASP A 23 7.16 -8.85 8.45
N ALA A 24 6.45 -9.05 7.32
CA ALA A 24 6.85 -10.03 6.31
C ALA A 24 8.21 -9.70 5.67
N ILE A 25 8.59 -8.42 5.58
CA ILE A 25 9.87 -8.00 4.99
C ILE A 25 10.98 -7.72 6.01
N ALA A 26 10.66 -7.67 7.31
CA ALA A 26 11.59 -7.19 8.35
C ALA A 26 12.87 -8.01 8.49
N ARG A 27 12.83 -9.29 8.09
CA ARG A 27 13.96 -10.24 8.19
C ARG A 27 14.62 -10.54 6.85
N LEU A 28 14.15 -9.92 5.77
CA LEU A 28 14.68 -10.16 4.43
C LEU A 28 16.04 -9.47 4.26
N THR A 29 16.95 -10.15 3.60
CA THR A 29 18.23 -9.62 3.16
C THR A 29 18.08 -8.87 1.83
N GLU A 30 19.10 -8.12 1.42
CA GLU A 30 19.12 -7.46 0.11
C GLU A 30 18.92 -8.46 -1.05
N GLN A 31 19.45 -9.68 -0.92
CA GLN A 31 19.26 -10.75 -1.91
C GLN A 31 17.82 -11.26 -1.96
N ASP A 32 17.14 -11.34 -0.81
CA ASP A 32 15.73 -11.72 -0.75
C ASP A 32 14.84 -10.67 -1.40
N PHE A 33 15.20 -9.38 -1.27
CA PHE A 33 14.45 -8.30 -1.94
C PHE A 33 14.49 -8.39 -3.48
N ALA A 34 15.58 -8.92 -4.03
CA ALA A 34 15.75 -9.16 -5.46
C ALA A 34 15.17 -10.52 -5.91
N SER A 35 14.70 -11.35 -4.98
CA SER A 35 14.21 -12.69 -5.29
C SER A 35 12.77 -12.68 -5.78
N ASP A 36 12.50 -13.52 -6.76
CA ASP A 36 11.19 -13.74 -7.37
C ASP A 36 10.20 -14.39 -6.37
N LEU A 37 8.96 -13.88 -6.37
CA LEU A 37 7.85 -14.35 -5.53
C LEU A 37 7.03 -15.49 -6.16
N GLY A 38 7.42 -15.99 -7.34
CA GLY A 38 6.75 -17.09 -8.06
C GLY A 38 5.86 -16.63 -9.22
N ASP A 39 5.74 -15.33 -9.45
CA ASP A 39 4.88 -14.72 -10.49
C ASP A 39 5.65 -13.81 -11.47
N GLY A 40 6.99 -13.86 -11.43
CA GLY A 40 7.84 -13.02 -12.28
C GLY A 40 8.12 -11.64 -11.70
N GLN A 41 7.66 -11.35 -10.48
CA GLN A 41 7.99 -10.11 -9.76
C GLN A 41 8.87 -10.41 -8.53
N SER A 42 9.89 -9.58 -8.36
CA SER A 42 10.66 -9.55 -7.12
C SER A 42 9.88 -8.89 -5.97
N VAL A 43 10.36 -9.07 -4.74
CA VAL A 43 9.82 -8.36 -3.57
C VAL A 43 9.87 -6.85 -3.78
N VAL A 44 11.01 -6.31 -4.25
CA VAL A 44 11.16 -4.86 -4.42
C VAL A 44 10.22 -4.29 -5.49
N GLU A 45 10.02 -5.02 -6.60
CA GLU A 45 9.04 -4.65 -7.63
C GLU A 45 7.62 -4.68 -7.09
N THR A 46 7.29 -5.70 -6.28
CA THR A 46 5.98 -5.79 -5.62
C THR A 46 5.72 -4.60 -4.70
N LEU A 47 6.72 -4.20 -3.89
CA LEU A 47 6.58 -3.03 -3.00
C LEU A 47 6.46 -1.72 -3.78
N ALA A 48 7.22 -1.57 -4.86
CA ALA A 48 7.13 -0.40 -5.74
C ALA A 48 5.75 -0.30 -6.41
N ASP A 49 5.22 -1.43 -6.89
CA ASP A 49 3.88 -1.49 -7.49
C ASP A 49 2.77 -1.20 -6.48
N LEU A 50 2.92 -1.66 -5.23
CA LEU A 50 2.00 -1.30 -4.14
C LEU A 50 2.01 0.20 -3.88
N ALA A 51 3.18 0.83 -3.74
CA ALA A 51 3.28 2.27 -3.52
C ALA A 51 2.66 3.05 -4.69
N ALA A 52 2.96 2.68 -5.94
CA ALA A 52 2.37 3.31 -7.12
C ALA A 52 0.84 3.13 -7.17
N GLY A 53 0.34 1.93 -6.88
CA GLY A 53 -1.10 1.64 -6.85
C GLY A 53 -1.84 2.37 -5.73
N GLU A 54 -1.24 2.53 -4.55
CA GLU A 54 -1.77 3.35 -3.47
C GLU A 54 -1.86 4.82 -3.85
N ARG A 55 -0.78 5.41 -4.40
CA ARG A 55 -0.80 6.82 -4.87
C ARG A 55 -1.83 7.04 -5.97
N ALA A 56 -1.94 6.10 -6.92
CA ALA A 56 -2.94 6.17 -7.97
C ALA A 56 -4.37 6.15 -7.40
N THR A 57 -4.61 5.30 -6.40
CA THR A 57 -5.90 5.23 -5.69
C THR A 57 -6.18 6.54 -4.95
N ALA A 58 -5.19 7.08 -4.23
CA ALA A 58 -5.33 8.34 -3.51
C ALA A 58 -5.60 9.52 -4.47
N ALA A 59 -4.91 9.58 -5.61
CA ALA A 59 -5.14 10.61 -6.63
C ALA A 59 -6.55 10.50 -7.25
N GLU A 60 -6.95 9.29 -7.64
CA GLU A 60 -8.29 9.03 -8.22
C GLU A 60 -9.40 9.44 -7.25
N VAL A 61 -9.31 9.01 -6.00
CA VAL A 61 -10.31 9.33 -4.96
C VAL A 61 -10.26 10.80 -4.54
N GLY A 62 -9.05 11.38 -4.46
CA GLY A 62 -8.86 12.79 -4.14
C GLY A 62 -9.27 13.76 -5.25
N GLY A 63 -9.67 13.25 -6.43
CA GLY A 63 -10.01 14.06 -7.60
C GLY A 63 -8.80 14.75 -8.23
N GLU A 64 -7.58 14.28 -7.93
CA GLU A 64 -6.35 14.77 -8.54
C GLU A 64 -6.07 14.00 -9.83
N ALA A 65 -5.59 14.68 -10.87
CA ALA A 65 -5.10 13.99 -12.05
C ALA A 65 -3.91 13.13 -11.65
N ALA A 66 -4.05 11.80 -11.74
CA ALA A 66 -2.98 10.87 -11.42
C ALA A 66 -1.78 11.15 -12.34
N VAL A 67 -0.79 11.87 -11.84
CA VAL A 67 0.55 11.86 -12.44
C VAL A 67 1.15 10.55 -11.99
N LEU A 68 0.84 9.46 -12.70
CA LEU A 68 1.58 8.23 -12.57
C LEU A 68 3.01 8.59 -12.96
N PRO A 69 3.99 8.55 -12.04
CA PRO A 69 5.37 8.60 -12.49
C PRO A 69 5.50 7.46 -13.49
N GLY A 70 5.89 7.79 -14.72
CA GLY A 70 6.22 6.76 -15.70
C GLY A 70 7.15 5.77 -15.01
N ARG A 71 6.98 4.48 -15.28
CA ARG A 71 7.93 3.43 -14.86
C ARG A 71 9.30 3.73 -15.49
N GLU A 72 9.98 4.76 -15.03
CA GLU A 72 11.40 4.95 -15.24
C GLU A 72 12.03 3.88 -14.37
N SER A 73 12.26 2.74 -15.04
CA SER A 73 13.02 1.59 -14.58
C SER A 73 14.47 2.02 -14.29
N THR A 74 14.61 2.82 -13.24
CA THR A 74 15.81 2.85 -12.43
C THR A 74 15.59 1.75 -11.40
N ALA A 75 16.61 0.93 -11.17
CA ALA A 75 16.51 -0.19 -10.23
C ALA A 75 16.11 0.34 -8.84
N THR A 76 14.82 0.27 -8.52
CA THR A 76 14.30 0.72 -7.23
C THR A 76 14.98 -0.09 -6.15
N LEU A 77 15.60 0.60 -5.19
CA LEU A 77 16.25 -0.04 -4.06
C LEU A 77 15.23 -0.37 -2.97
N ALA A 78 15.46 -1.43 -2.19
CA ALA A 78 14.56 -1.83 -1.12
C ALA A 78 14.24 -0.69 -0.12
N PRO A 79 15.22 0.12 0.37
CA PRO A 79 14.91 1.25 1.24
C PRO A 79 14.04 2.31 0.56
N GLN A 80 14.23 2.54 -0.74
CA GLN A 80 13.43 3.48 -1.52
C GLN A 80 11.99 3.00 -1.66
N ALA A 81 11.77 1.72 -1.97
CA ALA A 81 10.42 1.15 -2.06
C ALA A 81 9.66 1.22 -0.73
N VAL A 82 10.34 0.96 0.39
CA VAL A 82 9.74 1.09 1.74
C VAL A 82 9.43 2.55 2.08
N HIS A 83 10.30 3.49 1.71
CA HIS A 83 10.04 4.92 1.88
C HIS A 83 8.85 5.37 1.02
N ASP A 84 8.76 4.91 -0.23
CA ASP A 84 7.67 5.23 -1.13
C ASP A 84 6.32 4.74 -0.62
N LEU A 85 6.28 3.54 -0.02
CA LEU A 85 5.11 3.02 0.67
C LEU A 85 4.67 3.95 1.80
N ALA A 86 5.60 4.47 2.61
CA ALA A 86 5.25 5.39 3.70
C ALA A 86 4.62 6.68 3.16
N GLY A 87 5.15 7.23 2.07
CA GLY A 87 4.57 8.38 1.37
C GLY A 87 3.15 8.09 0.84
N ALA A 88 2.97 6.95 0.16
CA ALA A 88 1.68 6.56 -0.41
C ALA A 88 0.59 6.35 0.67
N ARG A 89 0.98 5.79 1.83
CA ARG A 89 0.07 5.67 2.98
C ARG A 89 -0.33 7.04 3.54
N PHE A 90 0.62 7.98 3.64
CA PHE A 90 0.31 9.34 4.10
C PHE A 90 -0.71 10.03 3.17
N GLU A 91 -0.53 9.91 1.85
CA GLU A 91 -1.48 10.44 0.87
C GLU A 91 -2.86 9.79 1.02
N THR A 92 -2.92 8.46 1.17
CA THR A 92 -4.18 7.73 1.41
C THR A 92 -4.89 8.21 2.68
N LEU A 93 -4.16 8.42 3.77
CA LEU A 93 -4.74 8.89 5.04
C LEU A 93 -5.28 10.33 4.92
N ARG A 94 -4.60 11.20 4.17
CA ARG A 94 -5.11 12.56 3.90
C ARG A 94 -6.43 12.55 3.15
N VAL A 95 -6.57 11.66 2.17
CA VAL A 95 -7.83 11.49 1.44
C VAL A 95 -8.92 10.97 2.37
N LEU A 96 -8.60 10.00 3.22
CA LEU A 96 -9.54 9.47 4.21
C LEU A 96 -9.99 10.55 5.22
N ASP A 97 -9.08 11.42 5.67
CA ASP A 97 -9.40 12.57 6.53
C ASP A 97 -10.36 13.55 5.84
N ALA A 98 -10.19 13.77 4.53
CA ALA A 98 -11.07 14.63 3.75
C ALA A 98 -12.48 14.03 3.62
N ILE A 99 -12.59 12.72 3.40
CA ILE A 99 -13.86 11.99 3.37
C ILE A 99 -14.55 12.08 4.74
N GLU A 100 -13.81 11.85 5.84
CA GLU A 100 -14.32 11.95 7.21
C GLU A 100 -14.86 13.35 7.54
N GLY A 101 -14.23 14.40 6.99
CA GLY A 101 -14.68 15.79 7.12
C GLY A 101 -15.87 16.18 6.23
N SER A 102 -16.32 15.29 5.34
CA SER A 102 -17.39 15.57 4.39
C SER A 102 -18.77 15.14 4.93
N GLU A 103 -19.84 15.83 4.52
CA GLU A 103 -21.22 15.52 4.98
C GLU A 103 -21.83 14.27 4.31
N GLN A 104 -21.19 13.73 3.26
CA GLN A 104 -21.68 12.55 2.53
C GLN A 104 -20.67 11.40 2.63
N SER A 105 -21.17 10.19 2.88
CA SER A 105 -20.35 8.99 2.73
C SER A 105 -20.09 8.74 1.25
N ASP A 106 -18.82 8.58 0.89
CA ASP A 106 -18.41 8.14 -0.44
C ASP A 106 -17.99 6.67 -0.37
N ASP A 107 -18.99 5.78 -0.42
CA ASP A 107 -18.77 4.34 -0.27
C ASP A 107 -17.87 3.76 -1.38
N VAL A 108 -17.86 4.39 -2.57
CA VAL A 108 -16.99 3.99 -3.69
C VAL A 108 -15.54 4.33 -3.36
N ALA A 109 -15.29 5.54 -2.86
CA ALA A 109 -13.98 5.95 -2.38
C ALA A 109 -13.48 5.05 -1.23
N LEU A 110 -14.34 4.76 -0.25
CA LEU A 110 -14.00 3.89 0.87
C LEU A 110 -13.68 2.46 0.40
N ALA A 111 -14.42 1.93 -0.58
CA ALA A 111 -14.13 0.62 -1.18
C ALA A 111 -12.80 0.60 -1.95
N ALA A 112 -12.50 1.66 -2.71
CA ALA A 112 -11.23 1.80 -3.42
C ALA A 112 -10.04 1.85 -2.46
N ILE A 113 -10.14 2.64 -1.37
CA ILE A 113 -9.14 2.68 -0.31
C ILE A 113 -9.02 1.32 0.38
N ALA A 114 -10.12 0.64 0.69
CA ALA A 114 -10.10 -0.69 1.30
C ALA A 114 -9.39 -1.73 0.43
N ALA A 115 -9.45 -1.60 -0.90
CA ALA A 115 -8.71 -2.46 -1.81
C ALA A 115 -7.18 -2.31 -1.68
N THR A 116 -6.67 -1.17 -1.22
CA THR A 116 -5.23 -0.98 -0.94
C THR A 116 -4.77 -1.93 0.17
N ALA A 117 -5.51 -2.01 1.28
CA ALA A 117 -5.22 -2.95 2.37
C ALA A 117 -5.24 -4.41 1.88
N GLY A 118 -6.22 -4.77 1.04
CA GLY A 118 -6.30 -6.12 0.45
C GLY A 118 -5.09 -6.47 -0.42
N ARG A 119 -4.55 -5.51 -1.19
CA ARG A 119 -3.33 -5.72 -1.98
C ARG A 119 -2.09 -5.92 -1.09
N GLU A 120 -1.98 -5.16 -0.01
CA GLU A 120 -0.90 -5.33 0.99
C GLU A 120 -0.98 -6.67 1.72
N GLU A 121 -2.18 -7.06 2.17
CA GLU A 121 -2.45 -8.35 2.81
C GLU A 121 -2.03 -9.50 1.89
N ALA A 122 -2.40 -9.44 0.61
CA ALA A 122 -2.03 -10.45 -0.38
C ALA A 122 -0.52 -10.49 -0.66
N ALA A 123 0.14 -9.34 -0.74
CA ALA A 123 1.59 -9.27 -0.91
C ALA A 123 2.33 -9.83 0.31
N ALA A 124 1.88 -9.48 1.53
CA ALA A 124 2.45 -10.03 2.77
C ALA A 124 2.29 -11.55 2.84
N GLY A 125 1.14 -12.08 2.41
CA GLY A 125 0.90 -13.53 2.27
C GLY A 125 1.91 -14.20 1.35
N ARG A 126 2.05 -13.70 0.11
CA ARG A 126 3.02 -14.23 -0.88
C ARG A 126 4.46 -14.19 -0.37
N ILE A 127 4.89 -13.08 0.24
CA ILE A 127 6.24 -12.94 0.80
C ILE A 127 6.46 -13.99 1.90
N ARG A 128 5.51 -14.12 2.84
CA ARG A 128 5.62 -15.13 3.90
C ARG A 128 5.69 -16.54 3.31
N GLU A 129 4.79 -16.90 2.41
CA GLU A 129 4.78 -18.23 1.77
C GLU A 129 6.11 -18.52 1.07
N ARG A 130 6.69 -17.52 0.39
CA ARG A 130 7.96 -17.66 -0.34
C ARG A 130 9.17 -17.87 0.57
N PHE A 131 9.16 -17.28 1.77
CA PHE A 131 10.29 -17.26 2.70
C PHE A 131 10.00 -17.99 4.02
N ALA A 132 8.91 -18.77 4.10
CA ALA A 132 8.54 -19.60 5.25
C ALA A 132 9.43 -20.85 5.44
N THR A 133 10.60 -20.89 4.81
CA THR A 133 11.49 -22.04 4.89
C THR A 133 12.30 -21.98 6.20
N ASP A 134 11.92 -22.83 7.16
CA ASP A 134 12.77 -23.28 8.27
C ASP A 134 13.97 -24.11 7.78
#